data_AF-A0A7C5L6Z7-F1
#
_entry.id   AF-A0A7C5L6Z7-F1
#
_cell.length_a   1.000
_cell.length_b   1.000
_cell.length_c   1.000
_cell.angle_alpha   90.00
_cell.angle_beta   90.00
_cell.angle_gamma   90.00
#
_symmetry.space_group_name_H-M   'P 1'
#
loop_
_entity.id
_entity.type
_entity.pdbx_description
1 polymer ?
#
loop_
_entity_poly.entity_id
_entity_poly.type
_entity_poly.pdbx_seq_one_letter_code
_entity_poly.pdbx_strand_id
1 'polypeptide(L)'
;MPSKKKGEFIVERSYVDDQRIIEPEKLELGGVDMSGRWGVLILPRTIEDFDHTLYEEVKQHPRGKNIHKCWQCGNCTAACPVAEENPLFNPRYLIHITRLGYRLELQKFGKYVYFCSSCGRCSEACPKGVDPSGVMEAIGTVLRRHAL
;
A
#
# COMPACT_ATOMS: atom_id res chain seq x y z
N MET A 1 24.10 21.18 12.30
CA MET A 1 23.91 20.00 13.17
C MET A 1 23.33 18.88 12.32
N PRO A 2 23.88 17.66 12.32
CA PRO A 2 23.28 16.57 11.55
C PRO A 2 21.87 16.31 12.11
N SER A 3 20.86 16.31 11.26
CA SER A 3 19.46 16.14 11.71
C SER A 3 19.34 14.79 12.40
N LYS A 4 18.95 14.78 13.69
CA LYS A 4 18.61 13.53 14.41
C LYS A 4 17.68 12.70 13.54
N LYS A 5 18.02 11.42 13.31
CA LYS A 5 17.11 10.51 12.61
C LYS A 5 15.86 10.35 13.47
N LYS A 6 14.69 10.62 12.90
CA LYS A 6 13.41 10.48 13.59
C LYS A 6 13.28 9.07 14.19
N GLY A 7 13.00 8.93 15.48
CA GLY A 7 12.87 7.63 16.15
C GLY A 7 14.19 6.86 16.28
N GLU A 8 15.32 7.55 16.45
CA GLU A 8 16.66 6.96 16.59
C GLU A 8 16.75 5.85 17.66
N PHE A 9 15.96 5.96 18.72
CA PHE A 9 15.98 5.02 19.85
C PHE A 9 15.00 3.84 19.72
N ILE A 10 14.28 3.74 18.60
CA ILE A 10 13.34 2.65 18.35
C ILE A 10 14.12 1.40 17.93
N VAL A 11 13.98 0.33 18.69
CA VAL A 11 14.48 -1.00 18.31
C VAL A 11 13.72 -1.47 17.07
N GLU A 12 14.43 -1.95 16.05
CA GLU A 12 13.87 -2.29 14.74
C GLU A 12 13.13 -1.13 14.03
N ARG A 13 13.73 0.07 14.08
CA ARG A 13 13.21 1.31 13.46
C ARG A 13 12.76 1.17 12.00
N SER A 14 13.35 0.26 11.24
CA SER A 14 13.00 -0.02 9.84
C SER A 14 11.55 -0.51 9.66
N TYR A 15 10.92 -1.09 10.68
CA TYR A 15 9.53 -1.55 10.61
C TYR A 15 8.49 -0.48 10.99
N VAL A 16 8.93 0.68 11.47
CA VAL A 16 8.04 1.76 11.90
C VAL A 16 8.05 2.86 10.86
N ASP A 17 6.88 3.17 10.30
CA ASP A 17 6.72 4.27 9.36
C ASP A 17 7.00 5.61 10.07
N ASP A 18 7.81 6.47 9.45
CA ASP A 18 8.15 7.80 9.94
C ASP A 18 6.91 8.63 10.26
N GLN A 19 5.82 8.45 9.51
CA GLN A 19 4.55 9.14 9.73
C GLN A 19 3.87 8.74 11.05
N ARG A 20 4.22 7.58 11.61
CA ARG A 20 3.66 7.06 12.86
C ARG A 20 4.50 7.39 14.09
N ILE A 21 5.64 8.06 13.92
CA ILE A 21 6.52 8.44 15.03
C ILE A 21 6.22 9.88 15.43
N ILE A 22 5.98 10.13 16.71
CA ILE A 22 5.83 11.46 17.29
C ILE A 22 6.95 11.64 18.32
N GLU A 23 7.74 12.70 18.16
CA GLU A 23 8.85 13.07 19.05
C GLU A 23 8.63 14.51 19.52
N PRO A 24 7.79 14.72 20.56
CA PRO A 24 7.54 16.05 21.08
C PRO A 24 8.82 16.60 21.73
N GLU A 25 9.10 17.89 21.51
CA GLU A 25 10.25 18.56 22.14
C GLU A 25 10.10 18.62 23.66
N LYS A 26 8.86 18.77 24.15
CA LYS A 26 8.52 18.77 25.57
C LYS A 26 7.29 17.89 25.82
N LEU A 27 7.38 16.98 26.79
CA LEU A 27 6.27 16.12 27.19
C LEU A 27 6.23 15.96 28.70
N GLU A 28 5.14 16.37 29.34
CA GLU A 28 4.90 16.17 30.77
C GLU A 28 3.63 15.33 30.97
N LEU A 29 3.70 14.31 31.82
CA LEU A 29 2.56 13.46 32.16
C LEU A 29 2.51 13.26 33.67
N GLY A 30 1.39 13.64 34.31
CA GLY A 30 1.23 13.52 35.75
C GLY A 30 2.28 14.31 36.57
N GLY A 31 2.80 15.41 36.03
CA GLY A 31 3.87 16.20 36.66
C GLY A 31 5.28 15.63 36.49
N VAL A 32 5.45 14.56 35.71
CA VAL A 32 6.75 13.98 35.38
C VAL A 32 7.16 14.41 33.96
N ASP A 33 8.36 14.96 33.82
CA ASP A 33 8.97 15.24 32.52
C ASP A 33 9.40 13.94 31.84
N MET A 34 8.81 13.67 30.67
CA MET A 34 9.10 12.52 29.81
C MET A 34 9.70 12.95 28.47
N SER A 35 10.26 14.15 28.38
CA SER A 35 10.88 14.66 27.15
C SER A 35 12.07 13.80 26.70
N GLY A 36 12.40 13.86 25.40
CA GLY A 36 13.51 13.10 24.83
C GLY A 36 13.15 11.64 24.55
N ARG A 37 14.05 10.69 24.87
CA ARG A 37 13.92 9.27 24.50
C ARG A 37 12.62 8.62 24.98
N TRP A 38 12.17 8.97 26.18
CA TRP A 38 10.99 8.40 26.81
C TRP A 38 9.68 8.95 26.25
N GLY A 39 9.74 10.10 25.57
CA GLY A 39 8.58 10.77 24.98
C GLY A 39 8.34 10.41 23.53
N VAL A 40 9.13 9.49 22.96
CA VAL A 40 8.91 8.97 21.61
C VAL A 40 7.65 8.12 21.61
N LEU A 41 6.61 8.57 20.90
CA LEU A 41 5.37 7.85 20.75
C LEU A 41 5.31 7.20 19.36
N ILE A 42 4.89 5.93 19.33
CA ILE A 42 4.60 5.21 18.08
C ILE A 42 3.09 5.05 18.00
N LEU A 43 2.48 5.68 17.00
CA LEU A 43 1.06 5.52 16.73
C LEU A 43 0.73 4.06 16.37
N PRO A 44 -0.42 3.53 16.82
CA PRO A 44 -0.81 2.16 16.54
C PRO A 44 -0.90 1.91 15.03
N ARG A 45 -0.68 0.66 14.60
CA ARG A 45 -0.81 0.24 13.19
C ARG A 45 -2.25 -0.15 12.80
N THR A 46 -3.21 0.02 13.71
CA THR A 46 -4.61 -0.28 13.46
C THR A 46 -5.10 0.49 12.24
N ILE A 47 -5.80 -0.23 11.36
CA ILE A 47 -6.42 0.34 10.18
C ILE A 47 -7.87 0.57 10.54
N GLU A 48 -8.29 1.83 10.53
CA GLU A 48 -9.65 2.24 10.88
C GLU A 48 -10.46 2.66 9.65
N ASP A 49 -9.78 3.01 8.55
CA ASP A 49 -10.40 3.51 7.32
C ASP A 49 -10.34 2.46 6.20
N PHE A 50 -11.49 1.86 5.91
CA PHE A 50 -11.70 0.97 4.78
C PHE A 50 -12.77 1.56 3.86
N ASP A 51 -12.35 2.00 2.68
CA ASP A 51 -13.24 2.53 1.68
C ASP A 51 -13.70 1.43 0.72
N HIS A 52 -14.88 0.89 1.01
CA HIS A 52 -15.48 -0.16 0.18
C HIS A 52 -15.89 0.32 -1.22
N THR A 53 -15.96 1.63 -1.47
CA THR A 53 -16.27 2.16 -2.82
C THR A 53 -15.13 1.91 -3.80
N LEU A 54 -13.88 1.88 -3.31
CA LEU A 54 -12.68 1.62 -4.11
C LEU A 54 -12.77 0.31 -4.91
N TYR A 55 -13.25 -0.74 -4.26
CA TYR A 55 -13.44 -2.05 -4.89
C TYR A 55 -14.51 -1.98 -5.99
N GLU A 56 -15.63 -1.32 -5.72
CA GLU A 56 -16.73 -1.20 -6.69
C GLU A 56 -16.32 -0.34 -7.90
N GLU A 57 -15.60 0.75 -7.70
CA GLU A 57 -15.09 1.58 -8.80
C GLU A 57 -14.16 0.81 -9.74
N VAL A 58 -13.23 0.02 -9.18
CA VAL A 58 -12.32 -0.81 -9.98
C VAL A 58 -13.09 -1.91 -10.70
N LYS A 59 -14.11 -2.50 -10.07
CA LYS A 59 -14.96 -3.52 -10.68
C LYS A 59 -15.85 -2.98 -11.80
N GLN A 60 -16.25 -1.70 -11.74
CA GLN A 60 -16.99 -1.03 -12.82
C GLN A 60 -16.13 -0.83 -14.08
N HIS A 61 -14.79 -0.84 -13.96
CA HIS A 61 -13.92 -0.82 -15.12
C HIS A 61 -14.11 -2.10 -15.97
N PRO A 62 -14.26 -2.01 -17.30
CA PRO A 62 -14.52 -3.18 -18.16
C PRO A 62 -13.50 -4.32 -17.96
N ARG A 63 -12.23 -3.95 -17.74
CA ARG A 63 -11.13 -4.88 -17.48
C ARG A 63 -10.88 -5.21 -16.00
N GLY A 64 -11.61 -4.59 -15.08
CA GLY A 64 -11.55 -4.84 -13.64
C GLY A 64 -12.69 -5.71 -13.09
N LYS A 65 -13.73 -6.01 -13.90
CA LYS A 65 -14.95 -6.74 -13.50
C LYS A 65 -14.73 -8.03 -12.71
N ASN A 66 -13.65 -8.76 -12.99
CA ASN A 66 -13.34 -10.06 -12.39
C ASN A 66 -12.43 -9.98 -11.16
N ILE A 67 -12.11 -8.79 -10.65
CA ILE A 67 -11.22 -8.60 -9.48
C ILE A 67 -11.65 -9.42 -8.26
N HIS A 68 -12.97 -9.62 -8.08
CA HIS A 68 -13.56 -10.41 -7.01
C HIS A 68 -13.16 -11.89 -7.00
N LYS A 69 -12.75 -12.45 -8.15
CA LYS A 69 -12.34 -13.86 -8.28
C LYS A 69 -10.94 -14.12 -7.75
N CYS A 70 -10.18 -13.07 -7.42
CA CYS A 70 -8.84 -13.21 -6.89
C CYS A 70 -8.86 -13.94 -5.53
N TRP A 71 -7.97 -14.92 -5.39
CA TRP A 71 -7.80 -15.72 -4.17
C TRP A 71 -6.35 -15.71 -3.65
N GLN A 72 -5.55 -14.75 -4.14
CA GLN A 72 -4.20 -14.45 -3.63
C GLN A 72 -3.12 -15.53 -3.86
N CYS A 73 -3.28 -16.42 -4.85
CA CYS A 73 -2.27 -17.45 -5.19
C CYS A 73 -0.88 -16.92 -5.63
N GLY A 74 -0.80 -15.74 -6.25
CA GLY A 74 0.48 -15.11 -6.61
C GLY A 74 1.10 -15.46 -7.97
N ASN A 75 0.45 -16.28 -8.81
CA ASN A 75 0.91 -16.55 -10.19
C ASN A 75 1.14 -15.27 -11.00
N CYS A 76 0.32 -14.24 -10.79
CA CYS A 76 0.45 -12.97 -11.48
C CYS A 76 1.76 -12.24 -11.15
N THR A 77 2.23 -12.33 -9.91
CA THR A 77 3.50 -11.74 -9.48
C THR A 77 4.66 -12.56 -10.02
N ALA A 78 4.60 -13.90 -9.93
CA ALA A 78 5.64 -14.79 -10.44
C ALA A 78 5.83 -14.69 -11.98
N ALA A 79 4.77 -14.44 -12.73
CA ALA A 79 4.84 -14.28 -14.18
C ALA A 79 5.26 -12.87 -14.65
N CYS A 80 5.37 -11.90 -13.73
CA CYS A 80 5.55 -10.51 -14.09
C CYS A 80 7.04 -10.11 -14.10
N PRO A 81 7.60 -9.72 -15.26
CA PRO A 81 9.00 -9.29 -15.33
C PRO A 81 9.25 -7.97 -14.57
N VAL A 82 8.24 -7.10 -14.49
CA VAL A 82 8.36 -5.84 -13.73
C VAL A 82 8.46 -6.10 -12.22
N ALA A 83 7.73 -7.09 -11.72
CA ALA A 83 7.76 -7.44 -10.29
C ALA A 83 9.07 -8.15 -9.90
N GLU A 84 9.69 -8.86 -10.85
CA GLU A 84 11.02 -9.46 -10.70
C GLU A 84 12.10 -8.38 -10.58
N GLU A 85 12.10 -7.41 -11.50
CA GLU A 85 13.06 -6.30 -11.49
C GLU A 85 12.81 -5.30 -10.37
N ASN A 86 11.55 -5.06 -10.02
CA ASN A 86 11.16 -4.11 -8.98
C ASN A 86 10.18 -4.75 -7.98
N PRO A 87 10.68 -5.23 -6.83
CA PRO A 87 9.86 -5.85 -5.79
C PRO A 87 8.76 -4.96 -5.20
N LEU A 88 8.84 -3.63 -5.38
CA LEU A 88 7.81 -2.69 -4.91
C LEU A 88 6.58 -2.69 -5.84
N PHE A 89 6.72 -3.16 -7.08
CA PHE A 89 5.59 -3.44 -7.95
C PHE A 89 5.11 -4.87 -7.76
N ASN A 90 3.98 -5.04 -7.10
CA ASN A 90 3.41 -6.36 -6.85
C ASN A 90 1.91 -6.40 -7.20
N PRO A 91 1.53 -6.97 -8.37
CA PRO A 91 0.13 -6.95 -8.82
C PRO A 91 -0.79 -7.71 -7.86
N ARG A 92 -0.32 -8.80 -7.23
CA ARG A 92 -1.10 -9.55 -6.23
C ARG A 92 -1.46 -8.66 -5.04
N TYR A 93 -0.48 -7.93 -4.51
CA TYR A 93 -0.63 -7.07 -3.35
C TYR A 93 -1.53 -5.87 -3.65
N LEU A 94 -1.32 -5.20 -4.79
CA LEU A 94 -2.16 -4.09 -5.24
C LEU A 94 -3.63 -4.52 -5.38
N ILE A 95 -3.89 -5.69 -5.99
CA ILE A 95 -5.23 -6.26 -6.06
C ILE A 95 -5.81 -6.52 -4.67
N HIS A 96 -4.99 -6.99 -3.72
CA HIS A 96 -5.44 -7.30 -2.37
C HIS A 96 -5.92 -6.06 -1.62
N ILE A 97 -5.08 -5.02 -1.55
CA ILE A 97 -5.39 -3.79 -0.81
C ILE A 97 -6.55 -3.03 -1.46
N THR A 98 -6.68 -3.07 -2.79
CA THR A 98 -7.85 -2.54 -3.50
C THR A 98 -9.13 -3.27 -3.10
N ARG A 99 -9.10 -4.60 -3.01
CA ARG A 99 -10.29 -5.39 -2.60
C ARG A 99 -10.68 -5.17 -1.15
N LEU A 100 -9.70 -4.88 -0.28
CA LEU A 100 -9.97 -4.55 1.11
C LEU A 100 -10.52 -3.13 1.28
N GLY A 101 -10.38 -2.25 0.28
CA GLY A 101 -10.72 -0.84 0.40
C GLY A 101 -9.63 -0.01 1.11
N TYR A 102 -8.39 -0.51 1.17
CA TYR A 102 -7.33 0.14 1.96
C TYR A 102 -6.69 1.30 1.18
N ARG A 103 -7.41 2.42 1.13
CA ARG A 103 -7.10 3.59 0.27
C ARG A 103 -5.73 4.22 0.57
N LEU A 104 -5.39 4.44 1.84
CA LEU A 104 -4.11 5.05 2.23
C LEU A 104 -2.92 4.21 1.78
N GLU A 105 -3.01 2.88 1.93
CA GLU A 105 -1.97 1.96 1.48
C GLU A 105 -1.86 1.98 -0.04
N LEU A 106 -3.01 1.98 -0.74
CA LEU A 106 -3.02 2.07 -2.20
C LEU A 106 -2.41 3.38 -2.70
N GLN A 107 -2.62 4.51 -2.02
CA GLN A 107 -1.98 5.78 -2.35
C GLN A 107 -0.46 5.72 -2.15
N LYS A 108 0.00 5.12 -1.05
CA LYS A 108 1.44 4.93 -0.77
C LYS A 108 2.15 4.16 -1.89
N PHE A 109 1.50 3.13 -2.42
CA PHE A 109 2.03 2.31 -3.52
C PHE A 109 1.57 2.75 -4.92
N GLY A 110 0.74 3.79 -5.02
CA GLY A 110 0.03 4.17 -6.25
C GLY A 110 0.97 4.49 -7.41
N LYS A 111 2.14 5.07 -7.15
CA LYS A 111 3.16 5.35 -8.16
C LYS A 111 3.68 4.09 -8.86
N TYR A 112 3.73 2.96 -8.16
CA TYR A 112 4.22 1.70 -8.72
C TYR A 112 3.19 1.06 -9.65
N VAL A 113 1.90 1.37 -9.53
CA VAL A 113 0.85 0.86 -10.44
C VAL A 113 1.20 1.17 -11.90
N TYR A 114 1.78 2.34 -12.16
CA TYR A 114 2.18 2.80 -13.49
C TYR A 114 3.43 2.11 -14.04
N PHE A 115 4.10 1.25 -13.27
CA PHE A 115 5.22 0.44 -13.79
C PHE A 115 4.71 -0.76 -14.60
N CYS A 116 3.41 -1.06 -14.54
CA CYS A 116 2.79 -2.07 -15.38
C CYS A 116 3.01 -1.76 -16.87
N SER A 117 3.74 -2.62 -17.57
CA SER A 117 3.96 -2.52 -19.02
C SER A 117 2.77 -3.00 -19.86
N SER A 118 1.66 -3.41 -19.22
CA SER A 118 0.48 -3.96 -19.87
C SER A 118 0.74 -5.16 -20.79
N CYS A 119 1.81 -5.93 -20.54
CA CYS A 119 2.21 -7.07 -21.36
C CYS A 119 1.29 -8.31 -21.27
N GLY A 120 0.33 -8.35 -20.32
CA GLY A 120 -0.69 -9.41 -20.25
C GLY A 120 -0.26 -10.78 -19.68
N ARG A 121 1.04 -11.04 -19.48
CA ARG A 121 1.53 -12.35 -18.95
C ARG A 121 0.85 -12.79 -17.65
N CYS A 122 0.60 -11.84 -16.74
CA CYS A 122 -0.09 -12.10 -15.48
C CYS A 122 -1.56 -12.49 -15.64
N SER A 123 -2.20 -12.05 -16.74
CA SER A 123 -3.59 -12.37 -17.09
C SER A 123 -3.71 -13.78 -17.64
N GLU A 124 -2.76 -14.20 -18.47
CA GLU A 124 -2.66 -15.59 -18.95
C GLU A 124 -2.35 -16.56 -17.81
N ALA A 125 -1.44 -16.18 -16.89
CA ALA A 125 -1.06 -17.02 -15.75
C ALA A 125 -2.16 -17.18 -14.68
N CYS A 126 -3.27 -16.42 -14.76
CA CYS A 126 -4.27 -16.38 -13.72
C CYS A 126 -5.27 -17.55 -13.83
N PRO A 127 -5.28 -18.53 -12.89
CA PRO A 127 -6.18 -19.69 -12.96
C PRO A 127 -7.66 -19.36 -12.71
N LYS A 128 -7.95 -18.13 -12.26
CA LYS A 128 -9.32 -17.67 -11.95
C LYS A 128 -9.86 -16.64 -12.95
N GLY A 129 -9.08 -16.29 -13.99
CA GLY A 129 -9.51 -15.35 -15.03
C GLY A 129 -9.78 -13.93 -14.54
N VAL A 130 -8.93 -13.40 -13.64
CA VAL A 130 -9.08 -12.06 -13.04
C VAL A 130 -8.73 -10.92 -14.00
N ASP A 131 -7.84 -11.15 -14.97
CA ASP A 131 -7.14 -10.11 -15.76
C ASP A 131 -6.35 -9.11 -14.88
N PRO A 132 -5.27 -9.52 -14.16
CA PRO A 132 -4.47 -8.61 -13.35
C PRO A 132 -3.89 -7.42 -14.13
N SER A 133 -3.54 -7.59 -15.41
CA SER A 133 -3.09 -6.47 -16.25
C SER A 133 -4.19 -5.42 -16.40
N GLY A 134 -5.41 -5.86 -16.68
CA GLY A 134 -6.59 -4.99 -16.75
C GLY A 134 -6.97 -4.36 -15.42
N VAL A 135 -6.75 -5.07 -14.31
CA VAL A 135 -6.97 -4.52 -12.97
C VAL A 135 -5.94 -3.43 -12.64
N MET A 136 -4.67 -3.55 -13.07
CA MET A 136 -3.68 -2.46 -12.89
C MET A 136 -4.12 -1.18 -13.63
N GLU A 137 -4.63 -1.31 -14.85
CA GLU A 137 -5.19 -0.19 -15.62
C GLU A 137 -6.39 0.45 -14.91
N ALA A 138 -7.29 -0.37 -14.38
CA ALA A 138 -8.46 0.08 -13.63
C ALA A 138 -8.05 0.83 -12.34
N ILE A 139 -7.13 0.27 -11.56
CA ILE A 139 -6.58 0.91 -10.37
C ILE A 139 -5.93 2.25 -10.72
N GLY A 140 -5.11 2.30 -11.77
CA GLY A 140 -4.49 3.55 -12.23
C GLY A 140 -5.53 4.60 -12.62
N THR A 141 -6.64 4.20 -13.25
CA THR A 141 -7.74 5.11 -13.58
C THR A 141 -8.45 5.66 -12.35
N VAL A 142 -8.72 4.81 -11.36
CA VAL A 142 -9.31 5.23 -10.08
C VAL A 142 -8.35 6.15 -9.33
N LEU A 143 -7.05 5.81 -9.27
CA LEU A 143 -6.03 6.68 -8.68
C LEU A 143 -6.00 8.06 -9.34
N ARG A 144 -6.05 8.16 -10.68
CA ARG A 144 -6.13 9.46 -11.37
C ARG A 144 -7.40 10.26 -11.09
N ARG A 145 -8.53 9.61 -10.79
CA ARG A 145 -9.80 10.29 -10.47
C ARG A 145 -9.81 10.87 -9.06
N HIS A 146 -9.18 10.17 -8.13
CA HIS A 146 -9.15 10.51 -6.71
C HIS A 146 -7.86 11.22 -6.26
N ALA A 147 -6.84 11.25 -7.13
CA ALA A 147 -5.60 11.96 -6.90
C ALA A 147 -5.64 13.33 -7.57
N LEU A 148 -5.42 14.35 -6.73
CA LEU A 148 -5.06 15.74 -6.97
C LEU A 148 -3.83 15.87 -7.89
#